data_AF-A0A2P1P9H1-F1
#
_entry.id   AF-A0A2P1P9H1-F1
#
_cell.length_a   1.000
_cell.length_b   1.000
_cell.length_c   1.000
_cell.angle_alpha   90.00
_cell.angle_beta   90.00
_cell.angle_gamma   90.00
#
_symmetry.space_group_name_H-M   'P 1'
#
loop_
_entity.id
_entity.type
_entity.pdbx_description
1 polymer ?
#
loop_
_entity_poly.entity_id
_entity_poly.type
_entity_poly.pdbx_seq_one_letter_code
_entity_poly.pdbx_strand_id
1 'polypeptide(L)'
;MMRKLIPTEVIEGLYYELANLSPRHPARRSLIENTAKAFNVSLATVRRAIKKYRHPYNIGRSDYNTPRKISKEQMLNYCELIAALKMRSTIKKVSNYLHQEQ
;
A
#
# COMPACT_ATOMS: atom_id res chain seq x y z
N MET A 1 5.17 35.87 -8.13
CA MET A 1 3.79 35.35 -8.29
C MET A 1 3.61 34.11 -7.43
N MET A 2 2.57 34.09 -6.60
CA MET A 2 2.19 32.88 -5.85
C MET A 2 1.80 31.80 -6.87
N ARG A 3 2.47 30.65 -6.84
CA ARG A 3 2.06 29.52 -7.68
C ARG A 3 0.70 29.06 -7.17
N LYS A 4 -0.32 29.05 -8.02
CA LYS A 4 -1.59 28.37 -7.73
C LYS A 4 -1.28 26.88 -7.68
N LEU A 5 -1.24 26.32 -6.47
CA LEU A 5 -1.04 24.89 -6.26
C LEU A 5 -2.41 24.20 -6.25
N ILE A 6 -2.49 23.07 -6.94
CA ILE A 6 -3.61 22.13 -6.79
C ILE A 6 -3.32 21.33 -5.51
N PRO A 7 -4.27 21.21 -4.56
CA PRO A 7 -4.08 20.36 -3.38
C PRO A 7 -3.74 18.92 -3.74
N THR A 8 -2.92 18.27 -2.92
CA THR A 8 -2.47 16.89 -3.16
C THR A 8 -3.62 15.90 -3.27
N GLU A 9 -4.62 16.00 -2.39
CA GLU A 9 -5.79 15.11 -2.37
C GLU A 9 -6.59 15.17 -3.68
N VAL A 10 -6.66 16.35 -4.29
CA VAL A 10 -7.32 16.54 -5.58
C VAL A 10 -6.53 15.86 -6.70
N ILE A 11 -5.20 15.97 -6.66
CA ILE A 11 -4.33 15.29 -7.64
C ILE A 11 -4.43 13.77 -7.48
N GLU A 12 -4.51 13.28 -6.25
CA GLU A 12 -4.70 11.87 -5.93
C GLU A 12 -6.04 11.33 -6.45
N GLY A 13 -7.15 12.01 -6.13
CA GLY A 13 -8.47 11.62 -6.63
C GLY A 13 -8.50 11.58 -8.17
N LEU A 14 -7.98 12.63 -8.82
CA LEU A 14 -7.87 12.69 -10.27
C LEU A 14 -6.97 11.59 -10.85
N TYR A 15 -5.91 11.20 -10.15
CA TYR A 15 -5.04 10.10 -10.57
C TYR A 15 -5.79 8.77 -10.62
N TYR A 16 -6.58 8.44 -9.58
CA TYR A 16 -7.37 7.21 -9.54
C TYR A 16 -8.51 7.20 -10.56
N GLU A 17 -9.24 8.31 -10.72
CA GLU A 17 -10.27 8.45 -11.75
C GLU A 17 -9.69 8.22 -13.15
N LEU A 18 -8.51 8.78 -13.43
CA LEU A 18 -7.81 8.53 -14.67
C LEU A 18 -7.31 7.09 -14.76
N ALA A 19 -6.86 6.45 -13.68
CA ALA A 19 -6.40 5.07 -13.70
C ALA A 19 -7.53 4.08 -14.08
N ASN A 20 -8.78 4.39 -13.71
CA ASN A 20 -9.96 3.59 -14.03
C ASN A 20 -10.43 3.74 -15.49
N LEU A 21 -9.90 4.70 -16.24
CA LEU A 21 -10.26 4.94 -17.63
C LEU A 21 -9.19 4.42 -18.59
N SER A 22 -9.61 3.78 -19.70
CA SER A 22 -8.67 3.36 -20.74
C SER A 22 -7.85 4.55 -21.27
N PRO A 23 -6.58 4.38 -21.67
CA PRO A 23 -5.69 5.50 -22.02
C PRO A 23 -6.22 6.45 -23.11
N ARG A 24 -7.08 5.95 -24.01
CA ARG A 24 -7.69 6.70 -25.13
C ARG A 24 -9.13 7.15 -24.84
N HIS A 25 -9.67 6.89 -23.65
CA HIS A 25 -11.04 7.24 -23.32
C HIS A 25 -11.25 8.77 -23.33
N PRO A 26 -12.28 9.30 -24.01
CA PRO A 26 -12.49 10.74 -24.17
C PRO A 26 -12.71 11.47 -22.83
N ALA A 27 -13.35 10.81 -21.85
CA ALA A 27 -13.61 11.39 -20.53
C ALA A 27 -12.33 11.81 -19.78
N ARG A 28 -11.16 11.22 -20.09
CA ARG A 28 -9.87 11.64 -19.51
C ARG A 28 -9.57 13.11 -19.78
N ARG A 29 -9.92 13.58 -20.98
CA ARG A 29 -9.71 14.98 -21.37
C ARG A 29 -10.65 15.89 -20.57
N SER A 30 -11.92 15.54 -20.49
CA SER A 30 -12.94 16.28 -19.76
C SER A 30 -12.58 16.40 -18.27
N LEU A 31 -12.09 15.33 -17.65
CA LEU A 31 -11.63 15.35 -16.26
C LEU A 31 -10.53 16.39 -16.05
N ILE A 32 -9.46 16.33 -16.85
CA ILE A 32 -8.34 17.28 -16.75
C ILE A 32 -8.78 18.73 -17.00
N GLU A 33 -9.67 18.96 -17.95
CA GLU A 33 -10.21 20.29 -18.26
C GLU A 33 -11.08 20.83 -17.11
N ASN A 34 -11.90 19.98 -16.50
CA ASN A 34 -12.73 20.37 -15.37
C ASN A 34 -11.89 20.70 -14.13
N THR A 35 -10.83 19.92 -13.84
CA THR A 35 -9.91 20.24 -12.74
C THR A 35 -9.16 21.55 -13.02
N ALA A 36 -8.72 21.78 -14.25
CA ALA A 36 -8.04 23.01 -14.64
C ALA A 36 -8.92 24.25 -14.39
N LYS A 37 -10.20 24.17 -14.76
CA LYS A 37 -11.20 25.21 -14.52
C LYS A 37 -11.46 25.42 -13.02
N ALA A 38 -11.69 24.34 -12.27
CA ALA A 38 -12.00 24.42 -10.83
C ALA A 38 -10.90 25.10 -10.01
N PHE A 39 -9.63 24.83 -10.34
CA PHE A 39 -8.48 25.41 -9.63
C PHE A 39 -7.89 26.64 -10.31
N ASN A 40 -8.51 27.12 -11.40
CA ASN A 40 -8.07 28.27 -12.19
C ASN A 40 -6.58 28.20 -12.58
N VAL A 41 -6.18 27.03 -13.09
CA VAL A 41 -4.83 26.70 -13.56
C VAL A 41 -4.87 26.21 -15.01
N SER A 42 -3.72 26.28 -15.69
CA SER A 42 -3.62 25.73 -17.06
C SER A 42 -3.74 24.19 -17.08
N LEU A 43 -4.25 23.61 -18.17
CA LEU A 43 -4.23 22.15 -18.39
C LEU A 43 -2.81 21.57 -18.25
N ALA A 44 -1.80 22.31 -18.72
CA ALA A 44 -0.40 21.89 -18.62
C ALA A 44 0.04 21.77 -17.16
N THR A 45 -0.45 22.63 -16.27
CA THR A 45 -0.21 22.55 -14.83
C THR A 45 -0.83 21.28 -14.24
N VAL A 46 -2.08 20.96 -14.59
CA VAL A 46 -2.74 19.73 -14.14
C VAL A 46 -1.98 18.48 -14.62
N ARG A 47 -1.65 18.41 -15.91
CA ARG A 47 -0.88 17.30 -16.49
C ARG A 47 0.49 17.12 -15.83
N ARG A 48 1.19 18.23 -15.54
CA ARG A 48 2.46 18.19 -14.81
C ARG A 48 2.29 17.73 -13.38
N ALA A 49 1.23 18.16 -12.70
CA ALA A 49 0.92 17.74 -11.34
C ALA A 49 0.66 16.23 -11.28
N ILE A 50 -0.18 15.69 -12.15
CA ILE A 50 -0.44 14.25 -12.28
C ILE A 50 0.85 13.49 -12.61
N LYS A 51 1.64 13.96 -13.58
CA LYS A 51 2.91 13.30 -13.96
C LYS A 51 3.92 13.26 -12.81
N LYS A 52 3.93 14.29 -11.96
CA LYS A 52 4.81 14.38 -10.79
C LYS A 52 4.26 13.66 -9.56
N TYR A 53 2.96 13.36 -9.53
CA TYR A 53 2.35 12.59 -8.47
C TYR A 53 2.96 11.19 -8.46
N ARG A 54 3.77 10.93 -7.44
CA ARG A 54 4.26 9.59 -7.13
C ARG A 54 3.22 8.98 -6.21
N HIS A 55 2.37 8.13 -6.77
CA HIS A 55 1.50 7.29 -5.96
C HIS A 55 2.40 6.52 -4.98
N PRO A 56 2.08 6.52 -3.67
CA PRO A 56 2.81 5.71 -2.71
C PRO A 56 2.68 4.24 -3.14
N TYR A 57 3.73 3.71 -3.77
CA TYR A 57 3.79 2.29 -4.08
C TYR A 57 3.69 1.51 -2.78
N ASN A 58 2.98 0.38 -2.82
CA ASN A 58 3.14 -0.63 -1.78
C ASN A 58 4.64 -0.91 -1.63
N ILE A 59 5.20 -0.59 -0.46
CA ILE A 59 6.61 -0.82 -0.13
C ILE A 59 6.93 -2.33 -0.21
N GLY A 60 5.90 -3.15 -0.02
CA GLY A 60 5.96 -4.60 -0.14
C GLY A 60 6.02 -5.10 -1.59
N ARG A 61 6.62 -6.28 -1.75
CA ARG A 61 6.54 -7.03 -3.00
C ARG A 61 5.09 -7.41 -3.31
N SER A 62 4.79 -7.74 -4.57
CA SER A 62 3.44 -8.17 -5.00
C SER A 62 2.88 -9.34 -4.20
N ASP A 63 3.75 -10.16 -3.62
CA ASP A 63 3.43 -11.33 -2.80
C ASP A 63 3.57 -11.06 -1.29
N TYR A 64 3.54 -9.79 -0.85
CA TYR A 64 3.63 -9.42 0.56
C TYR A 64 2.58 -10.18 1.40
N ASN A 65 3.01 -10.80 2.51
CA ASN A 65 2.20 -11.69 3.36
C ASN A 65 1.67 -12.98 2.70
N THR A 66 2.18 -13.36 1.52
CA THR A 66 1.83 -14.63 0.88
C THR A 66 3.04 -15.56 0.79
N PRO A 67 2.93 -16.83 1.21
CA PRO A 67 4.02 -17.79 1.06
C PRO A 67 4.31 -18.07 -0.44
N ARG A 68 5.58 -18.00 -0.85
CA ARG A 68 5.97 -18.27 -2.25
C ARG A 68 6.10 -19.75 -2.61
N LYS A 69 6.44 -20.60 -1.64
CA LYS A 69 6.88 -21.99 -1.88
C LYS A 69 5.85 -23.04 -1.49
N ILE A 70 4.95 -22.70 -0.58
CA ILE A 70 3.98 -23.62 0.02
C ILE A 70 2.61 -22.96 0.04
N SER A 71 1.55 -23.74 0.20
CA SER A 71 0.21 -23.16 0.35
C SER A 71 0.10 -22.39 1.67
N LYS A 72 -0.86 -21.47 1.74
CA LYS A 72 -1.16 -20.73 2.99
C LYS A 72 -1.50 -21.70 4.13
N GLU A 73 -2.26 -22.75 3.84
CA GLU A 73 -2.63 -23.78 4.80
C GLU A 73 -1.40 -24.51 5.36
N GLN A 74 -0.47 -24.93 4.49
CA GLN A 74 0.78 -25.55 4.93
C GLN A 74 1.61 -24.61 5.81
N MET A 75 1.65 -23.32 5.48
CA MET A 75 2.33 -22.32 6.32
C MET A 75 1.69 -22.19 7.70
N LEU A 76 0.36 -22.18 7.78
CA LEU A 76 -0.36 -22.10 9.06
C LEU A 76 -0.08 -23.34 9.93
N ASN A 77 -0.16 -24.54 9.36
CA ASN A 77 0.17 -25.78 10.08
C ASN A 77 1.61 -25.76 10.60
N TYR A 78 2.56 -25.23 9.83
CA TYR A 78 3.94 -25.06 10.26
C TYR A 78 4.08 -24.06 11.41
N CYS A 79 3.36 -22.94 11.36
CA CYS A 79 3.31 -21.96 12.44
C CYS A 79 2.74 -22.56 13.73
N GLU A 80 1.68 -23.36 13.66
CA GLU A 80 1.09 -24.06 14.81
C GLU A 80 2.09 -25.03 15.45
N LEU A 81 2.80 -25.80 14.65
CA LEU A 81 3.81 -26.75 15.12
C LEU A 81 4.96 -26.02 15.84
N ILE A 82 5.46 -24.92 15.26
CA ILE A 82 6.47 -24.07 15.91
C ILE A 82 5.93 -23.46 17.21
N ALA A 83 4.67 -23.00 17.23
CA ALA A 83 4.07 -22.43 18.43
C ALA A 83 4.00 -23.46 19.56
N ALA A 84 3.55 -24.69 19.27
CA ALA A 84 3.51 -25.79 20.23
C ALA A 84 4.91 -26.12 20.78
N LEU A 85 5.93 -26.20 19.91
CA LEU A 85 7.31 -26.42 20.32
C LEU A 85 7.86 -25.28 21.19
N LYS A 86 7.54 -24.02 20.85
CA LYS A 86 7.91 -22.84 21.65
C LYS A 86 7.23 -22.86 23.01
N MET A 87 5.94 -23.15 23.09
CA MET A 87 5.22 -23.29 24.35
C MET A 87 5.83 -24.38 25.23
N ARG A 88 6.09 -25.57 24.66
CA ARG A 88 6.74 -26.67 25.39
C ARG A 88 8.13 -26.28 25.91
N SER A 89 8.96 -25.65 25.08
CA SER A 89 10.33 -25.29 25.46
C SER A 89 10.39 -24.14 26.46
N THR A 90 9.47 -23.18 26.39
CA THR A 90 9.35 -22.09 27.38
C THR A 90 8.82 -22.60 28.73
N ILE A 91 7.81 -23.47 28.74
CA ILE A 91 7.33 -24.14 29.96
C ILE A 91 8.47 -24.94 30.61
N LYS A 92 9.25 -25.69 29.81
CA LYS A 92 10.41 -26.45 30.31
C LYS A 92 11.49 -25.55 30.90
N LYS A 93 11.75 -24.38 30.30
CA LYS A 93 12.68 -23.39 30.85
C LYS A 93 12.18 -22.88 32.20
N VAL A 94 10.92 -22.43 32.29
CA VAL A 94 10.32 -21.94 33.54
C VAL A 94 10.36 -23.01 34.64
N SER A 95 9.99 -24.25 34.33
CA SER A 95 10.08 -25.38 35.29
C SER A 95 11.52 -25.65 35.75
N ASN A 96 12.51 -25.59 34.85
CA ASN A 96 13.91 -25.77 35.22
C ASN A 96 14.44 -24.65 36.11
N TYR A 97 14.00 -23.40 35.92
CA TYR A 97 14.37 -22.29 36.81
C TYR A 97 13.75 -22.42 38.20
N LEU A 98 12.52 -22.95 38.31
CA LEU A 98 11.85 -23.20 39.59
C LEU A 98 12.52 -24.32 40.42
N HIS A 99 13.24 -25.23 39.79
CA HIS A 99 13.99 -26.30 40.45
C HIS A 99 15.46 -25.94 40.77
N GLN A 100 15.92 -24.75 40.39
CA GLN A 100 17.28 -24.25 40.69
C GLN A 100 17.34 -23.32 41.92
N GLU A 101 16.20 -22.98 42.51
CA GLU A 101 16.10 -22.13 43.72
C GLU A 101 15.69 -22.92 44.98
N GLN A 102 15.93 -24.23 45.01
CA GLN A 102 15.85 -25.08 46.20
C GLN A 102 17.17 -25.81 46.42
#